data_AF-A0AAW1G2A4-F1
#
_entry.id   AF-A0AAW1G2A4-F1
#
_cell.length_a   1.000
_cell.length_b   1.000
_cell.length_c   1.000
_cell.angle_alpha   90.00
_cell.angle_beta   90.00
_cell.angle_gamma   90.00
#
_symmetry.space_group_name_H-M   'P 1'
#
loop_
_entity.id
_entity.type
_entity.pdbx_description
1 polymer ?
#
loop_
_entity_poly.entity_id
_entity_poly.type
_entity_poly.pdbx_seq_one_letter_code
_entity_poly.pdbx_strand_id
1 'polypeptide(L)' 'MDDVGGIHLCTWAATRSVLRTYLGVLVVLHLVLRAEASSVSKSCEKDCLSGKCINGTCACDHGWVGDQCQHCQGRFK' A
#
# COMPACT_ATOMS: atom_id res chain seq x y z
N MET A 1 55.09 4.56 -16.19
CA MET A 1 53.91 4.03 -16.90
C MET A 1 52.91 3.64 -15.84
N ASP A 2 52.14 4.62 -15.38
CA ASP A 2 51.36 4.53 -14.14
C ASP A 2 49.91 4.96 -14.40
N ASP A 3 49.40 4.73 -15.61
CA ASP A 3 48.04 5.11 -16.01
C ASP A 3 47.02 3.98 -15.81
N VAL A 4 47.45 2.72 -15.67
CA VAL A 4 46.51 1.57 -15.62
C VAL A 4 45.83 1.40 -14.25
N GLY A 5 46.44 1.92 -13.17
CA GLY A 5 45.92 1.80 -11.80
C GLY A 5 44.80 2.79 -11.47
N GLY A 6 44.81 3.98 -12.08
CA GLY A 6 43.79 5.02 -11.84
C GLY A 6 42.45 4.71 -12.50
N ILE A 7 42.47 4.09 -13.69
CA ILE A 7 41.27 3.81 -14.49
C ILE A 7 40.42 2.70 -13.83
N HIS A 8 41.08 1.68 -13.25
CA HIS A 8 40.43 0.54 -12.62
C HIS A 8 39.79 0.87 -11.25
N LEU A 9 40.38 1.82 -10.50
CA LEU A 9 39.76 2.33 -9.27
C LEU A 9 38.55 3.23 -9.58
N CYS A 10 38.61 4.05 -10.62
CA CYS A 10 37.50 4.90 -11.05
C CYS A 10 36.30 4.07 -11.56
N THR A 11 36.55 3.02 -12.35
CA THR A 11 35.49 2.10 -12.81
C THR A 11 34.91 1.27 -11.65
N TRP A 12 35.71 0.86 -10.66
CA TRP A 12 35.22 0.16 -9.48
C TRP A 12 34.43 1.06 -8.52
N ALA A 13 34.85 2.32 -8.33
CA ALA A 13 34.10 3.30 -7.55
C ALA A 13 32.77 3.66 -8.24
N ALA A 14 32.78 3.84 -9.56
CA ALA A 14 31.58 4.11 -10.35
C ALA A 14 30.59 2.94 -10.34
N THR A 15 31.06 1.71 -10.55
CA THR A 15 30.21 0.49 -10.52
C THR A 15 29.64 0.20 -9.14
N ARG A 16 30.41 0.43 -8.06
CA ARG A 16 29.89 0.37 -6.68
C ARG A 16 28.84 1.44 -6.40
N SER A 17 29.00 2.63 -6.97
CA SER A 17 28.01 3.70 -6.82
C SER A 17 26.72 3.35 -7.55
N VAL A 18 26.81 2.85 -8.79
CA VAL A 18 25.66 2.39 -9.60
C VAL A 18 24.95 1.20 -8.96
N LEU A 19 25.71 0.25 -8.39
CA LEU A 19 25.11 -0.89 -7.68
C LEU A 19 24.37 -0.44 -6.41
N ARG A 20 24.93 0.53 -5.66
CA ARG A 20 24.29 1.08 -4.47
C ARG A 20 23.03 1.87 -4.80
N THR A 21 23.07 2.70 -5.84
CA THR A 21 21.88 3.43 -6.29
C THR A 21 20.81 2.45 -6.80
N TYR A 22 21.20 1.43 -7.56
CA TYR A 22 20.28 0.39 -8.04
C TYR A 22 19.63 -0.39 -6.89
N LEU A 23 20.42 -0.83 -5.90
CA LEU A 23 19.90 -1.47 -4.68
C LEU A 23 18.95 -0.55 -3.92
N GLY A 24 19.30 0.73 -3.78
CA GLY A 24 18.43 1.73 -3.14
C GLY A 24 17.10 1.89 -3.87
N VAL A 25 17.12 2.03 -5.20
CA VAL A 25 15.92 2.14 -6.04
C VAL A 25 15.07 0.87 -5.95
N LEU A 26 15.67 -0.32 -5.97
CA LEU A 26 14.95 -1.59 -5.78
C LEU A 26 14.28 -1.67 -4.41
N VAL A 27 14.97 -1.30 -3.33
CA VAL A 27 14.40 -1.27 -1.98
C VAL A 27 13.23 -0.30 -1.90
N VAL A 28 13.38 0.92 -2.45
CA VAL A 28 12.29 1.91 -2.49
C VAL A 28 11.11 1.39 -3.30
N LEU A 29 11.34 0.81 -4.48
CA LEU A 29 10.29 0.21 -5.32
C LEU A 29 9.56 -0.92 -4.58
N HIS A 30 10.28 -1.81 -3.90
CA HIS A 30 9.69 -2.85 -3.07
C HIS A 30 8.87 -2.29 -1.90
N LEU A 31 9.33 -1.21 -1.26
CA LEU A 31 8.59 -0.55 -0.17
C LEU A 31 7.32 0.12 -0.69
N VAL A 32 7.38 0.78 -1.85
CA VAL A 32 6.21 1.39 -2.51
C VAL A 32 5.19 0.31 -2.88
N LEU A 33 5.62 -0.76 -3.55
CA LEU A 33 4.74 -1.88 -3.91
C LEU A 33 4.11 -2.56 -2.68
N ARG A 34 4.85 -2.66 -1.55
CA ARG A 34 4.29 -3.15 -0.28
C ARG A 34 3.34 -2.16 0.38
N ALA A 35 3.62 -0.87 0.30
CA ALA A 35 2.74 0.17 0.82
C ALA A 35 1.42 0.21 0.04
N GLU A 36 1.45 -0.03 -1.27
CA GLU A 36 0.24 -0.12 -2.10
C GLU A 36 -0.62 -1.36 -1.80
N ALA A 37 -0.01 -2.48 -1.37
CA ALA A 37 -0.77 -3.62 -0.84
C ALA A 37 -1.50 -3.31 0.48
N SER A 38 -1.14 -2.23 1.17
CA SER A 38 -1.78 -1.76 2.41
C SER A 38 -2.72 -0.56 2.20
N SER A 39 -2.74 0.01 0.99
CA SER A 39 -3.70 1.03 0.58
C SER A 39 -4.93 0.42 -0.07
N VAL A 40 -5.28 -0.82 0.28
CA VAL A 40 -6.66 -1.30 0.15
C VAL A 40 -7.50 -0.21 0.79
N SER A 41 -8.20 0.48 -0.09
CA SER A 41 -9.04 1.62 0.17
C SER A 41 -9.72 1.47 1.51
N LYS A 42 -9.85 2.57 2.26
CA LYS A 42 -10.81 2.69 3.37
C LYS A 42 -12.28 2.53 2.90
N SER A 43 -12.50 1.94 1.72
CA SER A 43 -13.77 1.37 1.32
C SER A 43 -13.96 0.12 2.15
N CYS A 44 -15.13 -0.03 2.75
CA CYS A 44 -15.45 -1.19 3.55
C CYS A 44 -15.11 -2.43 2.72
N GLU A 45 -14.31 -3.36 3.28
CA GLU A 45 -13.90 -4.64 2.65
C GLU A 45 -15.10 -5.38 2.05
N LYS A 46 -16.29 -5.11 2.60
CA LYS A 46 -17.58 -5.50 2.05
C LYS A 46 -18.48 -4.28 1.86
N ASP A 47 -19.26 -4.28 0.78
CA ASP A 47 -20.26 -3.24 0.54
C ASP A 47 -21.32 -3.20 1.65
N CYS A 48 -21.63 -2.00 2.16
CA CYS A 48 -22.75 -1.80 3.08
C CYS A 48 -24.05 -1.79 2.25
N LEU A 49 -24.93 -2.77 2.45
CA LEU A 49 -26.16 -2.93 1.65
C LEU A 49 -27.18 -1.82 1.92
N SER A 50 -27.39 -1.50 3.20
CA SER A 50 -28.37 -0.51 3.66
C SER A 50 -27.73 0.39 4.71
N GLY A 51 -26.73 1.15 4.27
CA GLY A 51 -25.98 2.06 5.11
C GLY A 51 -24.85 2.77 4.39
N LYS A 52 -24.05 3.52 5.13
CA LYS A 52 -22.89 4.26 4.62
C LYS A 52 -21.60 3.70 5.21
N CYS A 53 -20.58 3.53 4.37
CA CYS A 53 -19.26 3.19 4.84
C CYS A 53 -18.57 4.43 5.43
N ILE A 54 -18.18 4.37 6.71
CA ILE A 54 -17.49 5.46 7.41
C ILE A 54 -16.27 4.86 8.12
N ASN A 55 -15.07 5.32 7.78
CA ASN A 55 -13.81 4.85 8.39
C ASN A 55 -13.63 3.32 8.40
N GLY A 56 -14.12 2.62 7.37
CA GLY A 56 -14.05 1.15 7.27
C GLY A 56 -15.09 0.38 8.08
N THR A 57 -16.08 1.07 8.67
CA THR A 57 -17.22 0.47 9.38
C THR A 57 -18.54 0.85 8.70
N CYS A 58 -19.47 -0.09 8.56
CA CYS A 58 -20.81 0.20 8.04
C CYS A 58 -21.68 0.86 9.10
N ALA A 59 -22.10 2.10 8.83
CA ALA A 59 -23.14 2.79 9.59
C ALA A 59 -24.50 2.49 8.93
N CYS A 60 -25.31 1.65 9.57
CA CYS A 60 -26.57 1.18 9.02
C CYS A 60 -27.69 2.23 9.09
N ASP A 61 -28.55 2.22 8.07
CA ASP A 61 -29.77 3.01 8.06
C ASP A 61 -30.76 2.49 9.12
N HIS A 62 -31.70 3.34 9.53
CA HIS A 62 -32.69 2.99 10.54
C HIS A 62 -33.40 1.68 10.19
N GLY A 63 -33.23 0.67 11.05
CA GLY A 63 -33.93 -0.63 10.98
C GLY A 63 -33.08 -1.73 10.40
N TRP A 64 -31.90 -1.39 9.92
CA TRP A 64 -30.93 -2.33 9.40
C TRP A 64 -29.83 -2.56 10.42
N VAL A 65 -29.40 -3.82 10.53
CA VAL A 65 -28.37 -4.26 11.45
C VAL A 65 -27.50 -5.34 10.79
N GLY A 66 -26.37 -5.66 11.44
CA GLY A 66 -25.37 -6.60 10.94
C GLY A 66 -24.18 -5.89 10.30
N ASP A 67 -23.09 -6.63 10.10
CA ASP A 67 -21.79 -6.09 9.65
C ASP A 67 -21.85 -5.36 8.30
N GLN A 68 -22.79 -5.73 7.44
CA GLN A 68 -23.05 -5.13 6.13
C GLN A 68 -24.45 -4.48 6.06
N CYS A 69 -25.12 -4.30 7.20
CA CYS A 69 -26.50 -3.83 7.26
C CYS A 69 -27.46 -4.74 6.48
N GLN A 70 -27.20 -6.05 6.50
CA GLN A 70 -27.92 -7.04 5.71
C GLN A 70 -29.25 -7.50 6.34
N HIS A 71 -29.49 -7.16 7.62
CA HIS A 71 -30.64 -7.67 8.36
C HIS A 71 -31.61 -6.54 8.71
N CYS A 72 -32.84 -6.63 8.23
CA CYS A 72 -33.90 -5.72 8.64
C CYS A 72 -34.50 -6.20 9.97
N GLN A 73 -34.25 -5.48 11.06
CA GLN A 73 -34.74 -5.81 12.40
C GLN A 73 -36.21 -5.39 12.62
N GLY A 74 -36.81 -4.64 11.68
CA GLY A 74 -38.25 -4.47 11.53
C GLY A 74 -39.04 -4.06 12.78
N ARG A 75 -38.41 -3.36 13.74
CA ARG A 75 -39.05 -2.98 15.01
C ARG A 75 -39.12 -1.47 15.16
N PHE A 76 -39.81 -0.84 14.23
CA PHE A 76 -40.27 0.54 14.38
C PHE A 76 -41.77 0.52 14.65
N LYS A 77 -42.15 1.12 15.78
CA LYS A 77 -43.52 1.30 16.24
C LYS A 77 -43.88 2.76 16.10
#